data_AF-A0A081B2F0-F1
#
_entry.id   AF-A0A081B2F0-F1
#
_cell.length_a   1.000
_cell.length_b   1.000
_cell.length_c   1.000
_cell.angle_alpha   90.00
_cell.angle_beta   90.00
_cell.angle_gamma   90.00
#
_symmetry.space_group_name_H-M   'P 1'
#
loop_
_entity.id
_entity.type
_entity.pdbx_description
1 polymer ?
#
loop_
_entity_poly.entity_id
_entity_poly.type
_entity_poly.pdbx_seq_one_letter_code
_entity_poly.pdbx_strand_id
1 'polypeptide(L)'
;MVRANRPASAFTNAQISGFYFRPCRDEYDEVVFEYFRCRSTRTARPSKFIKEPVSAVDARRNNGRHGLLDEFCSAFDDQSLWLDGVDRAVQPPACILRKPYTNLDPISGETLRAGMEGVTREVERKIAAELPARFGVMFDGWTHASEHYVAWFACYEVNGVLVTPLLAMAPLINEPDDNLSARSYYEFLATMLPRDYGVQIDQCRFVVGDNCSVNRSLATLMRVPLVGCASHRLNRAVQHYLLQHEKDLAAVQALMIKLKTLTQSTKLRSIFDMVKRYFELLEFLDADDDDIMELLPSPASNKRLRALFKELKDVESVAKALQGRDTDLLDVRQWFDELIALKPKFATYLGPQAEIVHSPDFESGCVRVLRGLQDRLTRAEEAVLGPFVRLAEHTDEDSDDDVLSFVERLRKRRRLAEPSVSYEQLKTIPSTSNVMERFFSVARVTFGQQRHGLLPATLEMILFLRENRCYWDSSTVDSIN
;
A
#
# COMPACT_ATOMS: atom_id res chain seq x y z
N MET A 1 -54.06 -1.62 31.28
CA MET A 1 -52.88 -1.71 30.39
C MET A 1 -52.30 -0.32 30.23
N VAL A 2 -51.23 0.01 30.95
CA VAL A 2 -50.56 1.32 30.84
C VAL A 2 -49.17 1.05 30.27
N ARG A 3 -48.98 1.39 28.99
CA ARG A 3 -47.66 1.40 28.34
C ARG A 3 -46.82 2.49 29.01
N ALA A 4 -45.77 2.10 29.72
CA ALA A 4 -44.74 3.04 30.16
C ALA A 4 -43.97 3.53 28.92
N ASN A 5 -44.10 4.81 28.58
CA ASN A 5 -43.26 5.46 27.60
C ASN A 5 -41.81 5.44 28.09
N ARG A 6 -40.92 4.76 27.36
CA ARG A 6 -39.47 4.91 27.56
C ARG A 6 -39.10 6.38 27.27
N PRO A 7 -38.25 7.01 28.10
CA PRO A 7 -37.78 8.35 27.81
C PRO A 7 -36.99 8.34 26.50
N ALA A 8 -37.22 9.34 25.64
CA ALA A 8 -36.44 9.53 24.43
C ALA A 8 -34.95 9.67 24.81
N SER A 9 -34.06 8.96 24.10
CA SER A 9 -32.63 9.04 24.36
C SER A 9 -32.15 10.47 24.11
N ALA A 10 -31.55 11.09 25.13
CA ALA A 10 -31.07 12.48 25.09
C ALA A 10 -29.92 12.72 24.09
N PHE A 11 -29.43 11.67 23.43
CA PHE A 11 -28.34 11.70 22.47
C PHE A 11 -28.70 10.88 21.24
N THR A 12 -28.34 11.40 20.08
CA THR A 12 -28.44 10.69 18.80
C THR A 12 -27.36 9.60 18.70
N ASN A 13 -27.60 8.56 17.89
CA ASN A 13 -26.61 7.51 17.64
C ASN A 13 -25.27 8.07 17.15
N ALA A 14 -25.27 9.18 16.40
CA ALA A 14 -24.06 9.88 15.97
C ALA A 14 -23.30 10.53 17.15
N GLN A 15 -24.01 11.14 18.11
CA GLN A 15 -23.39 11.73 19.31
C GLN A 15 -22.83 10.65 20.25
N ILE A 16 -23.52 9.52 20.37
CA ILE A 16 -23.05 8.36 21.16
C ILE A 16 -21.81 7.75 20.49
N SER A 17 -21.85 7.54 19.18
CA SER A 17 -20.71 7.02 18.40
C SER A 17 -19.48 7.92 18.52
N GLY A 18 -19.62 9.23 18.30
CA GLY A 18 -18.50 10.18 18.41
C GLY A 18 -17.94 10.34 19.83
N PHE A 19 -18.72 9.97 20.87
CA PHE A 19 -18.24 9.97 22.25
C PHE A 19 -17.37 8.75 22.55
N TYR A 20 -17.81 7.54 22.17
CA TYR A 20 -17.10 6.30 22.49
C TYR A 20 -15.96 5.99 21.52
N PHE A 21 -16.08 6.37 20.25
CA PHE A 21 -15.17 5.98 19.18
C PHE A 21 -14.34 7.16 18.71
N ARG A 22 -13.01 7.07 18.91
CA ARG A 22 -12.05 8.00 18.29
C ARG A 22 -11.42 7.32 17.08
N PRO A 23 -11.31 7.95 15.92
CA PRO A 23 -10.62 7.34 14.79
C PRO A 23 -9.21 6.88 15.20
N CYS A 24 -8.89 5.63 14.91
CA CYS A 24 -7.54 5.11 15.03
C CYS A 24 -6.66 5.83 14.03
N ARG A 25 -5.38 5.83 14.37
CA ARG A 25 -4.36 6.43 13.56
C ARG A 25 -3.29 5.41 13.29
N ASP A 26 -2.78 5.40 12.07
CA ASP A 26 -1.72 4.48 11.68
C ASP A 26 -0.37 4.92 12.25
N GLU A 27 0.71 4.24 11.87
CA GLU A 27 2.07 4.60 12.29
C GLU A 27 2.52 5.98 11.80
N TYR A 28 1.80 6.52 10.82
CA TYR A 28 1.94 7.85 10.22
C TYR A 28 0.95 8.87 10.77
N ASP A 29 0.17 8.54 11.82
CA ASP A 29 -0.83 9.40 12.43
C ASP A 29 -1.94 9.90 11.48
N GLU A 30 -2.14 9.26 10.33
CA GLU A 30 -3.29 9.52 9.47
C GLU A 30 -4.55 8.95 10.10
N VAL A 31 -5.66 9.68 9.97
CA VAL A 31 -6.95 9.13 10.37
C VAL A 31 -7.24 7.98 9.43
N VAL A 32 -7.11 6.76 9.93
CA VAL A 32 -7.53 5.60 9.20
C VAL A 32 -9.05 5.56 9.38
N PHE A 33 -9.77 6.19 8.46
CA PHE A 33 -11.21 6.47 8.57
C PHE A 33 -12.05 5.20 8.80
N GLU A 34 -11.48 4.04 8.49
CA GLU A 34 -12.03 2.70 8.65
C GLU A 34 -11.78 2.09 10.04
N TYR A 35 -11.15 2.81 10.97
CA TYR A 35 -10.79 2.27 12.28
C TYR A 35 -11.07 3.25 13.41
N PHE A 36 -11.55 2.74 14.54
CA PHE A 36 -11.82 3.55 15.73
C PHE A 36 -11.37 2.84 17.02
N ARG A 37 -10.83 3.62 17.97
CA ARG A 37 -10.47 3.24 19.32
C ARG A 37 -11.59 3.60 20.30
N CYS A 38 -12.03 2.64 21.09
CA CYS A 38 -13.00 2.84 22.15
C CYS A 38 -12.38 3.57 23.38
N ARG A 39 -13.06 4.59 23.91
CA ARG A 39 -12.63 5.34 25.12
C ARG A 39 -12.71 4.54 26.44
N SER A 40 -13.25 3.33 26.45
CA SER A 40 -13.48 2.56 27.69
C SER A 40 -12.23 1.87 28.27
N THR A 41 -11.07 1.94 27.62
CA THR A 41 -9.80 1.41 28.14
C THR A 41 -9.09 2.42 29.03
N ARG A 42 -9.60 2.62 30.24
CA ARG A 42 -8.80 3.20 31.34
C ARG A 42 -9.00 2.39 32.63
N THR A 43 -7.85 2.06 33.23
CA THR A 43 -7.57 1.51 34.56
C THR A 43 -7.84 0.02 34.83
N ALA A 44 -6.80 -0.79 34.65
CA ALA A 44 -6.41 -1.77 35.68
C ALA A 44 -5.05 -1.34 36.24
N ARG A 45 -4.99 -1.03 37.53
CA ARG A 45 -3.76 -0.65 38.26
C ARG A 45 -2.91 -1.91 38.55
N PRO A 46 -1.59 -1.73 38.83
CA PRO A 46 -0.61 -2.81 38.81
C PRO A 46 -0.58 -3.59 40.12
N SER A 47 -0.59 -4.93 40.04
CA SER A 47 -0.25 -5.81 41.16
C SER A 47 1.07 -6.55 40.88
N LYS A 48 1.98 -6.40 41.84
CA LYS A 48 3.38 -6.87 41.86
C LYS A 48 3.51 -8.39 42.06
N PHE A 49 4.69 -8.90 41.66
CA PHE A 49 5.32 -10.21 41.94
C PHE A 49 4.65 -11.41 41.23
N ILE A 50 5.37 -12.24 40.47
CA ILE A 50 6.39 -13.20 40.92
C ILE A 50 7.55 -13.34 39.90
N LYS A 51 8.73 -13.70 40.45
CA LYS A 51 10.10 -13.79 39.92
C LYS A 51 10.31 -14.75 38.73
N GLU A 52 11.31 -14.42 37.89
CA GLU A 52 12.11 -15.30 36.99
C GLU A 52 12.77 -16.51 37.72
N PRO A 53 13.36 -17.57 37.08
CA PRO A 53 14.04 -17.59 35.75
C PRO A 53 13.94 -18.88 34.85
N VAL A 54 14.45 -18.71 33.62
CA VAL A 54 15.00 -19.64 32.60
C VAL A 54 15.11 -21.15 32.94
N SER A 55 14.52 -22.03 32.11
CA SER A 55 15.23 -23.10 31.34
C SER A 55 14.30 -24.20 30.77
N ALA A 56 14.73 -24.73 29.63
CA ALA A 56 14.54 -26.09 29.11
C ALA A 56 13.27 -26.48 28.31
N VAL A 57 13.53 -26.59 26.99
CA VAL A 57 13.23 -27.75 26.12
C VAL A 57 11.81 -27.90 25.57
N ASP A 58 11.78 -27.81 24.24
CA ASP A 58 10.81 -28.40 23.32
C ASP A 58 10.25 -29.74 23.81
N ALA A 59 8.96 -29.77 24.14
CA ALA A 59 8.08 -30.91 23.89
C ALA A 59 6.65 -30.56 24.31
N ARG A 60 5.82 -30.13 23.35
CA ARG A 60 4.45 -30.64 23.11
C ARG A 60 3.75 -29.84 22.00
N ARG A 61 4.03 -30.32 20.79
CA ARG A 61 3.09 -30.53 19.68
C ARG A 61 1.62 -30.61 20.15
N ASN A 62 0.74 -29.87 19.48
CA ASN A 62 -0.73 -29.98 19.45
C ASN A 62 -1.45 -30.10 20.81
N ASN A 63 -2.07 -29.01 21.27
CA ASN A 63 -3.52 -28.94 21.49
C ASN A 63 -3.92 -27.62 22.18
N GLY A 64 -4.83 -26.89 21.53
CA GLY A 64 -5.76 -25.98 22.18
C GLY A 64 -5.26 -24.57 22.47
N ARG A 65 -5.84 -23.59 21.74
CA ARG A 65 -6.82 -22.64 22.30
C ARG A 65 -7.30 -21.67 21.23
N HIS A 66 -8.58 -21.79 20.92
CA HIS A 66 -9.44 -20.92 20.10
C HIS A 66 -9.73 -19.56 20.76
N GLY A 67 -8.86 -19.05 21.64
CA GLY A 67 -9.21 -18.01 22.60
C GLY A 67 -9.63 -16.67 21.99
N LEU A 68 -9.05 -16.28 20.85
CA LEU A 68 -9.33 -14.97 20.24
C LEU A 68 -10.56 -14.97 19.32
N LEU A 69 -10.84 -16.09 18.65
CA LEU A 69 -12.05 -16.25 17.82
C LEU A 69 -13.27 -16.48 18.71
N ASP A 70 -13.16 -17.31 19.75
CA ASP A 70 -14.27 -17.60 20.67
C ASP A 70 -14.72 -16.37 21.48
N GLU A 71 -13.79 -15.51 21.94
CA GLU A 71 -14.14 -14.24 22.61
C GLU A 71 -14.80 -13.25 21.65
N PHE A 72 -14.45 -13.27 20.36
CA PHE A 72 -14.95 -12.34 19.34
C PHE A 72 -16.30 -12.78 18.73
N CYS A 73 -16.52 -14.10 18.61
CA CYS A 73 -17.75 -14.69 18.08
C CYS A 73 -18.97 -14.48 19.00
N SER A 74 -18.74 -14.22 20.29
CA SER A 74 -19.80 -14.04 21.30
C SER A 74 -20.69 -12.79 21.13
N ALA A 75 -20.55 -12.07 20.02
CA ALA A 75 -21.11 -10.73 19.82
C ALA A 75 -21.38 -10.34 18.37
N PHE A 76 -21.13 -11.25 17.44
CA PHE A 76 -21.58 -11.09 16.07
C PHE A 76 -22.50 -12.24 15.74
N ASP A 77 -23.52 -11.83 15.05
CA ASP A 77 -24.88 -12.23 15.33
C ASP A 77 -25.54 -12.49 13.92
N ASP A 78 -24.81 -12.09 12.84
CA ASP A 78 -24.98 -12.43 11.43
C ASP A 78 -23.56 -12.44 10.80
N GLN A 79 -23.24 -13.45 9.98
CA GLN A 79 -21.94 -13.58 9.33
C GLN A 79 -21.65 -12.41 8.36
N SER A 80 -22.68 -11.83 7.75
CA SER A 80 -22.57 -10.65 6.90
C SER A 80 -22.19 -9.40 7.71
N LEU A 81 -22.76 -9.24 8.91
CA LEU A 81 -22.45 -8.14 9.85
C LEU A 81 -21.09 -8.30 10.54
N TRP A 82 -20.60 -9.54 10.70
CA TRP A 82 -19.23 -9.79 11.13
C TRP A 82 -18.23 -9.38 10.05
N LEU A 83 -18.48 -9.76 8.80
CA LEU A 83 -17.61 -9.42 7.68
C LEU A 83 -17.60 -7.89 7.42
N ASP A 84 -18.76 -7.23 7.53
CA ASP A 84 -18.86 -5.76 7.58
C ASP A 84 -18.21 -5.14 8.85
N GLY A 85 -18.12 -5.89 9.93
CA GLY A 85 -17.44 -5.52 11.18
C GLY A 85 -15.91 -5.64 11.09
N VAL A 86 -15.39 -6.64 10.38
CA VAL A 86 -13.98 -6.79 10.01
C VAL A 86 -13.54 -5.68 9.05
N ASP A 87 -14.43 -5.29 8.15
CA ASP A 87 -14.29 -4.15 7.25
C ASP A 87 -14.16 -2.83 8.06
N ARG A 88 -15.12 -2.56 8.96
CA ARG A 88 -15.23 -1.26 9.67
C ARG A 88 -14.50 -1.14 11.02
N ALA A 89 -13.96 -2.22 11.58
CA ALA A 89 -13.40 -2.17 12.93
C ALA A 89 -12.36 -3.25 13.26
N VAL A 90 -11.06 -2.90 13.29
CA VAL A 90 -10.03 -3.70 13.99
C VAL A 90 -10.22 -3.70 15.52
N GLN A 91 -11.10 -2.85 16.07
CA GLN A 91 -11.69 -3.07 17.38
C GLN A 91 -13.17 -3.40 17.20
N PRO A 92 -13.67 -4.58 17.58
CA PRO A 92 -14.96 -4.54 18.21
C PRO A 92 -14.73 -3.73 19.49
N PRO A 93 -15.44 -2.63 19.68
CA PRO A 93 -15.47 -2.07 21.00
C PRO A 93 -15.98 -3.16 21.93
N ALA A 94 -15.27 -3.40 23.02
CA ALA A 94 -15.81 -4.18 24.14
C ALA A 94 -17.19 -3.64 24.63
N CYS A 95 -17.65 -2.47 24.15
CA CYS A 95 -18.99 -1.95 24.35
C CYS A 95 -20.06 -2.38 23.31
N ILE A 96 -19.69 -2.81 22.09
CA ILE A 96 -20.65 -3.46 21.16
C ILE A 96 -20.82 -4.94 21.52
N LEU A 97 -19.76 -5.57 22.07
CA LEU A 97 -19.73 -6.98 22.45
C LEU A 97 -20.46 -7.33 23.76
N ARG A 98 -21.34 -6.47 24.28
CA ARG A 98 -22.18 -6.84 25.42
C ARG A 98 -23.58 -7.13 24.90
N LYS A 99 -24.09 -8.32 25.26
CA LYS A 99 -25.48 -8.81 25.04
C LYS A 99 -26.64 -7.80 25.20
N PRO A 100 -26.56 -6.66 25.92
CA PRO A 100 -27.69 -5.73 25.97
C PRO A 100 -27.98 -4.97 24.67
N TYR A 101 -27.18 -5.10 23.60
CA TYR A 101 -27.24 -4.19 22.44
C TYR A 101 -27.45 -4.84 21.06
N THR A 102 -27.55 -6.17 20.96
CA THR A 102 -27.88 -6.90 19.70
C THR A 102 -28.91 -8.00 19.99
N ASN A 103 -29.73 -8.36 18.98
CA ASN A 103 -30.84 -9.30 19.08
C ASN A 103 -30.65 -10.56 18.20
N LEU A 104 -29.45 -10.80 17.66
CA LEU A 104 -29.24 -11.92 16.76
C LEU A 104 -28.61 -13.11 17.52
N ASP A 105 -28.43 -14.23 16.83
CA ASP A 105 -28.01 -15.49 17.43
C ASP A 105 -26.48 -15.69 17.33
N PRO A 106 -25.81 -16.22 18.37
CA PRO A 106 -24.36 -16.38 18.37
C PRO A 106 -23.88 -17.45 17.39
N ILE A 107 -22.80 -17.17 16.66
CA ILE A 107 -22.11 -18.13 15.77
C ILE A 107 -20.87 -18.75 16.43
N SER A 108 -20.45 -19.94 15.99
CA SER A 108 -19.20 -20.57 16.46
C SER A 108 -17.96 -20.07 15.70
N GLY A 109 -16.77 -20.14 16.30
CA GLY A 109 -15.51 -19.81 15.63
C GLY A 109 -15.21 -20.70 14.41
N GLU A 110 -15.67 -21.95 14.42
CA GLU A 110 -15.55 -22.87 13.29
C GLU A 110 -16.45 -22.45 12.12
N THR A 111 -17.71 -22.12 12.41
CA THR A 111 -18.68 -21.62 11.42
C THR A 111 -18.18 -20.33 10.78
N LEU A 112 -17.62 -19.44 11.61
CA LEU A 112 -17.07 -18.18 11.15
C LEU A 112 -15.90 -18.39 10.18
N ARG A 113 -14.92 -19.23 10.57
CA ARG A 113 -13.77 -19.55 9.73
C ARG A 113 -14.20 -20.21 8.42
N ALA A 114 -15.16 -21.14 8.46
CA ALA A 114 -15.67 -21.81 7.27
C ALA A 114 -16.28 -20.83 6.26
N GLY A 115 -17.07 -19.84 6.71
CA GLY A 115 -17.59 -18.84 5.78
C GLY A 115 -16.56 -17.79 5.35
N MET A 116 -15.55 -17.46 6.17
CA MET A 116 -14.42 -16.66 5.68
C MET A 116 -13.67 -17.39 4.54
N GLU A 117 -13.41 -18.68 4.71
CA GLU A 117 -12.80 -19.53 3.68
C GLU A 117 -13.69 -19.58 2.43
N GLY A 118 -15.00 -19.71 2.60
CA GLY A 118 -15.96 -19.70 1.49
C GLY A 118 -16.00 -18.36 0.74
N VAL A 119 -16.04 -17.24 1.46
CA VAL A 119 -16.03 -15.89 0.84
C VAL A 119 -14.70 -15.63 0.17
N THR A 120 -13.59 -16.08 0.76
CA THR A 120 -12.25 -15.98 0.15
C THR A 120 -12.22 -16.67 -1.20
N ARG A 121 -12.71 -17.93 -1.27
CA ARG A 121 -12.79 -18.68 -2.54
C ARG A 121 -13.68 -18.01 -3.58
N GLU A 122 -14.80 -17.41 -3.15
CA GLU A 122 -15.69 -16.71 -4.08
C GLU A 122 -15.08 -15.41 -4.60
N VAL A 123 -14.32 -14.69 -3.77
CA VAL A 123 -13.53 -13.52 -4.17
C VAL A 123 -12.41 -13.92 -5.12
N GLU A 124 -11.66 -14.98 -4.82
CA GLU A 124 -10.64 -15.55 -5.72
C GLU A 124 -11.25 -15.90 -7.09
N ARG A 125 -12.42 -16.55 -7.10
CA ARG A 125 -13.14 -16.90 -8.34
C ARG A 125 -13.54 -15.67 -9.15
N LYS A 126 -13.99 -14.60 -8.49
CA LYS A 126 -14.36 -13.33 -9.14
C LYS A 126 -13.12 -12.63 -9.72
N ILE A 127 -12.01 -12.57 -8.97
CA ILE A 127 -10.74 -12.05 -9.46
C ILE A 127 -10.25 -12.89 -10.64
N ALA A 128 -10.29 -14.21 -10.56
CA ALA A 128 -9.88 -15.13 -11.64
C ALA A 128 -10.69 -14.93 -12.92
N ALA A 129 -12.00 -14.62 -12.79
CA ALA A 129 -12.86 -14.35 -13.94
C ALA A 129 -12.58 -12.98 -14.60
N GLU A 130 -12.04 -12.01 -13.85
CA GLU A 130 -11.72 -10.67 -14.35
C GLU A 130 -10.26 -10.55 -14.82
N LEU A 131 -9.33 -11.27 -14.20
CA LEU A 131 -7.90 -11.16 -14.41
C LEU A 131 -7.53 -11.55 -15.86
N PRO A 132 -7.04 -10.61 -16.68
CA PRO A 132 -6.71 -10.92 -18.06
C PRO A 132 -5.41 -11.72 -18.16
N ALA A 133 -5.20 -12.39 -19.30
CA ALA A 133 -3.93 -13.01 -19.69
C ALA A 133 -2.76 -12.01 -19.88
N ARG A 134 -2.96 -10.74 -19.54
CA ARG A 134 -2.07 -9.61 -19.82
C ARG A 134 -2.09 -8.69 -18.61
N PHE A 135 -1.31 -9.04 -17.60
CA PHE A 135 -1.29 -8.36 -16.31
C PHE A 135 0.15 -8.08 -15.88
N GLY A 136 0.33 -7.21 -14.89
CA GLY A 136 1.56 -7.09 -14.12
C GLY A 136 1.36 -7.56 -12.69
N VAL A 137 2.46 -7.70 -11.96
CA VAL A 137 2.44 -8.03 -10.53
C VAL A 137 3.15 -6.94 -9.75
N MET A 138 2.55 -6.52 -8.65
CA MET A 138 3.15 -5.61 -7.69
C MET A 138 3.30 -6.33 -6.35
N PHE A 139 4.46 -6.26 -5.73
CA PHE A 139 4.69 -6.92 -4.45
C PHE A 139 5.73 -6.18 -3.64
N ASP A 140 5.68 -6.46 -2.33
CA ASP A 140 6.60 -5.93 -1.35
C ASP A 140 6.54 -6.82 -0.11
N GLY A 141 7.60 -6.78 0.67
CA GLY A 141 7.81 -7.60 1.83
C GLY A 141 7.70 -6.80 3.12
N TRP A 142 7.05 -7.40 4.13
CA TRP A 142 7.02 -6.87 5.48
C TRP A 142 7.52 -7.92 6.47
N THR A 143 8.46 -7.52 7.32
CA THR A 143 8.94 -8.35 8.42
C THR A 143 8.38 -7.82 9.73
N HIS A 144 7.79 -8.71 10.53
CA HIS A 144 7.36 -8.41 11.88
C HIS A 144 7.76 -9.52 12.83
N ALA A 145 8.47 -9.15 13.90
CA ALA A 145 9.11 -10.08 14.80
C ALA A 145 10.01 -11.08 14.02
N SER A 146 9.68 -12.38 14.05
CA SER A 146 10.43 -13.45 13.38
C SER A 146 9.83 -13.90 12.05
N GLU A 147 8.72 -13.32 11.62
CA GLU A 147 8.00 -13.75 10.42
C GLU A 147 8.10 -12.71 9.30
N HIS A 148 8.32 -13.19 8.07
CA HIS A 148 8.35 -12.37 6.88
C HIS A 148 7.13 -12.68 6.01
N TYR A 149 6.29 -11.67 5.82
CA TYR A 149 5.14 -11.71 4.95
C TYR A 149 5.48 -11.04 3.62
N VAL A 150 4.99 -11.60 2.53
CA VAL A 150 5.01 -10.97 1.22
C VAL A 150 3.59 -10.88 0.71
N ALA A 151 3.19 -9.69 0.27
CA ALA A 151 1.90 -9.46 -0.34
C ALA A 151 2.06 -9.31 -1.85
N TRP A 152 1.12 -9.87 -2.59
CA TRP A 152 1.14 -9.95 -4.05
C TRP A 152 -0.13 -9.34 -4.61
N PHE A 153 -0.02 -8.29 -5.41
CA PHE A 153 -1.14 -7.66 -6.09
C PHE A 153 -1.04 -7.91 -7.60
N ALA A 154 -2.17 -8.14 -8.26
CA ALA A 154 -2.22 -8.02 -9.71
C ALA A 154 -2.29 -6.54 -10.11
N CYS A 155 -1.89 -6.22 -11.33
CA CYS A 155 -2.02 -4.88 -11.91
C CYS A 155 -2.51 -5.02 -13.35
N TYR A 156 -3.75 -4.61 -13.63
CA TYR A 156 -4.33 -4.68 -14.96
C TYR A 156 -5.30 -3.53 -15.20
N GLU A 157 -5.73 -3.39 -16.45
CA GLU A 157 -6.63 -2.33 -16.88
C GLU A 157 -8.03 -2.90 -17.12
N VAL A 158 -9.05 -2.26 -16.54
CA VAL A 158 -10.46 -2.48 -16.86
C VAL A 158 -11.06 -1.13 -17.25
N ASN A 159 -11.54 -1.00 -18.50
CA ASN A 159 -12.13 0.23 -19.02
C ASN A 159 -11.23 1.48 -18.86
N GLY A 160 -9.92 1.35 -19.06
CA GLY A 160 -8.98 2.46 -18.89
C GLY A 160 -8.59 2.79 -17.44
N VAL A 161 -9.09 2.02 -16.46
CA VAL A 161 -8.81 2.22 -15.04
C VAL A 161 -7.91 1.10 -14.53
N LEU A 162 -6.88 1.47 -13.78
CA LEU A 162 -6.01 0.53 -13.08
C LEU A 162 -6.78 -0.20 -11.97
N VAL A 163 -6.77 -1.52 -12.02
CA VAL A 163 -7.29 -2.42 -10.98
C VAL A 163 -6.11 -3.16 -10.34
N THR A 164 -6.07 -3.14 -9.01
CA THR A 164 -5.02 -3.79 -8.21
C THR A 164 -5.59 -4.63 -7.08
N PRO A 165 -6.15 -5.83 -7.37
CA PRO A 165 -6.61 -6.72 -6.31
C PRO A 165 -5.42 -7.39 -5.62
N LEU A 166 -5.57 -7.67 -4.33
CA LEU A 166 -4.62 -8.49 -3.58
C LEU A 166 -4.85 -9.95 -3.98
N LEU A 167 -3.81 -10.63 -4.43
CA LEU A 167 -3.84 -12.05 -4.80
C LEU A 167 -3.49 -12.94 -3.59
N ALA A 168 -2.45 -12.59 -2.84
CA ALA A 168 -2.04 -13.40 -1.70
C ALA A 168 -1.25 -12.56 -0.70
N MET A 169 -1.31 -12.95 0.58
CA MET A 169 -0.40 -12.47 1.60
C MET A 169 0.11 -13.67 2.39
N ALA A 170 1.20 -14.26 1.91
CA ALA A 170 1.74 -15.47 2.52
C ALA A 170 2.94 -15.14 3.42
N PRO A 171 3.06 -15.78 4.60
CA PRO A 171 4.35 -15.89 5.25
C PRO A 171 5.23 -16.77 4.36
N LEU A 172 6.38 -16.25 3.94
CA LEU A 172 7.38 -17.11 3.32
C LEU A 172 8.08 -17.85 4.47
N ILE A 173 7.83 -19.15 4.55
CA ILE A 173 8.33 -20.01 5.60
C ILE A 173 9.86 -19.90 5.58
N ASN A 174 10.48 -19.55 6.71
CA ASN A 174 11.92 -19.71 6.89
C ASN A 174 12.21 -21.19 7.08
N GLU A 175 12.01 -22.04 6.05
CA GLU A 175 12.63 -23.35 6.05
C GLU A 175 14.17 -23.16 6.04
N PRO A 176 14.96 -24.09 6.60
CA PRO A 176 16.42 -23.94 6.66
C PRO A 176 17.09 -23.68 5.29
N ASP A 177 16.40 -24.02 4.20
CA ASP A 177 16.83 -23.80 2.81
C ASP A 177 16.08 -22.66 2.08
N ASP A 178 15.03 -22.07 2.68
CA ASP A 178 14.22 -20.98 2.12
C ASP A 178 14.87 -19.61 2.36
N ASN A 179 15.73 -19.22 1.43
CA ASN A 179 16.58 -18.03 1.56
C ASN A 179 15.88 -16.69 1.24
N LEU A 180 14.54 -16.59 1.37
CA LEU A 180 13.76 -15.41 0.93
C LEU A 180 14.20 -14.95 -0.47
N SER A 181 14.47 -15.93 -1.33
CA SER A 181 15.17 -15.71 -2.59
C SER A 181 14.17 -15.35 -3.69
N ALA A 182 14.67 -14.67 -4.73
CA ALA A 182 13.88 -14.45 -5.94
C ALA A 182 13.34 -15.76 -6.56
N ARG A 183 14.01 -16.90 -6.31
CA ARG A 183 13.56 -18.21 -6.76
C ARG A 183 12.36 -18.71 -5.96
N SER A 184 12.40 -18.60 -4.63
CA SER A 184 11.25 -18.96 -3.77
C SER A 184 10.02 -18.13 -4.16
N TYR A 185 10.22 -16.84 -4.48
CA TYR A 185 9.16 -15.94 -4.92
C TYR A 185 8.60 -16.37 -6.29
N TYR A 186 9.48 -16.73 -7.22
CA TYR A 186 9.09 -17.25 -8.54
C TYR A 186 8.28 -18.55 -8.41
N GLU A 187 8.74 -19.50 -7.59
CA GLU A 187 8.07 -20.80 -7.39
C GLU A 187 6.71 -20.63 -6.71
N PHE A 188 6.60 -19.68 -5.77
CA PHE A 188 5.32 -19.30 -5.19
C PHE A 188 4.34 -18.78 -6.25
N LEU A 189 4.75 -17.79 -7.05
CA LEU A 189 3.90 -17.24 -8.12
C LEU A 189 3.53 -18.29 -9.18
N ALA A 190 4.49 -19.10 -9.60
CA ALA A 190 4.29 -20.15 -10.61
C ALA A 190 3.32 -21.24 -10.13
N THR A 191 3.12 -21.37 -8.81
CA THR A 191 2.15 -22.30 -8.22
C THR A 191 0.81 -21.64 -7.93
N MET A 192 0.82 -20.44 -7.32
CA MET A 192 -0.39 -19.71 -6.91
C MET A 192 -1.19 -19.22 -8.11
N LEU A 193 -0.55 -18.61 -9.11
CA LEU A 193 -1.25 -18.01 -10.25
C LEU A 193 -2.09 -19.05 -11.04
N PRO A 194 -1.56 -20.23 -11.42
CA PRO A 194 -2.36 -21.21 -12.14
C PRO A 194 -3.41 -21.89 -11.27
N ARG A 195 -3.09 -22.16 -10.00
CA ARG A 195 -3.95 -22.89 -9.08
C ARG A 195 -5.19 -22.08 -8.69
N ASP A 196 -4.99 -20.81 -8.36
CA ASP A 196 -6.02 -19.98 -7.72
C ASP A 196 -6.69 -19.03 -8.73
N TYR A 197 -5.98 -18.63 -9.80
CA TYR A 197 -6.47 -17.63 -10.77
C TYR A 197 -6.52 -18.11 -12.22
N GLY A 198 -6.03 -19.31 -12.52
CA GLY A 198 -6.04 -19.88 -13.88
C GLY A 198 -5.14 -19.18 -14.88
N VAL A 199 -4.28 -18.25 -14.44
CA VAL A 199 -3.30 -17.55 -15.28
C VAL A 199 -1.90 -18.12 -15.06
N GLN A 200 -1.06 -18.01 -16.08
CA GLN A 200 0.31 -18.49 -16.04
C GLN A 200 1.27 -17.35 -15.69
N ILE A 201 2.42 -17.68 -15.09
CA ILE A 201 3.42 -16.68 -14.72
C ILE A 201 4.04 -15.97 -15.95
N ASP A 202 4.11 -16.64 -17.11
CA ASP A 202 4.61 -16.11 -18.38
C ASP A 202 3.66 -15.09 -19.03
N GLN A 203 2.41 -15.02 -18.57
CA GLN A 203 1.43 -14.01 -18.96
C GLN A 203 1.63 -12.68 -18.20
N CYS A 204 2.47 -12.67 -17.16
CA CYS A 204 2.89 -11.44 -16.50
C CYS A 204 3.81 -10.65 -17.44
N ARG A 205 3.52 -9.36 -17.61
CA ARG A 205 4.24 -8.47 -18.53
C ARG A 205 5.25 -7.56 -17.86
N PHE A 206 5.06 -7.29 -16.57
CA PHE A 206 5.92 -6.39 -15.80
C PHE A 206 5.79 -6.65 -14.32
N VAL A 207 6.81 -6.25 -13.58
CA VAL A 207 6.83 -6.26 -12.11
C VAL A 207 6.93 -4.82 -11.61
N VAL A 208 6.19 -4.49 -10.56
CA VAL A 208 6.31 -3.22 -9.83
C VAL A 208 6.79 -3.48 -8.41
N GLY A 209 7.79 -2.73 -7.97
CA GLY A 209 8.30 -2.85 -6.61
C GLY A 209 9.46 -1.89 -6.38
N ASP A 210 10.01 -1.91 -5.16
CA ASP A 210 11.27 -1.22 -4.91
C ASP A 210 12.43 -1.88 -5.68
N ASN A 211 13.55 -1.16 -5.79
CA ASN A 211 14.69 -1.61 -6.58
C ASN A 211 15.66 -2.47 -5.75
N CYS A 212 15.16 -3.20 -4.73
CA CYS A 212 15.98 -4.10 -3.95
C CYS A 212 16.49 -5.27 -4.81
N SER A 213 17.56 -5.93 -4.35
CA SER A 213 18.23 -6.99 -5.10
C SER A 213 17.31 -8.18 -5.40
N VAL A 214 16.42 -8.53 -4.48
CA VAL A 214 15.45 -9.64 -4.65
C VAL A 214 14.46 -9.32 -5.76
N ASN A 215 13.89 -8.12 -5.77
CA ASN A 215 12.92 -7.70 -6.79
C ASN A 215 13.54 -7.63 -8.19
N ARG A 216 14.76 -7.09 -8.29
CA ARG A 216 15.56 -7.08 -9.54
C ARG A 216 15.84 -8.50 -10.03
N SER A 217 16.23 -9.38 -9.12
CA SER A 217 16.51 -10.78 -9.44
C SER A 217 15.25 -11.53 -9.89
N LEU A 218 14.10 -11.29 -9.25
CA LEU A 218 12.82 -11.89 -9.64
C LEU A 218 12.39 -11.43 -11.03
N ALA A 219 12.43 -10.13 -11.31
CA ALA A 219 12.08 -9.61 -12.64
C ALA A 219 13.00 -10.18 -13.73
N THR A 220 14.29 -10.33 -13.43
CA THR A 220 15.25 -11.01 -14.33
C THR A 220 14.90 -12.48 -14.54
N LEU A 221 14.54 -13.22 -13.49
CA LEU A 221 14.10 -14.62 -13.57
C LEU A 221 12.83 -14.77 -14.42
N MET A 222 11.86 -13.88 -14.22
CA MET A 222 10.60 -13.83 -14.96
C MET A 222 10.78 -13.31 -16.39
N ARG A 223 11.93 -12.68 -16.71
CA ARG A 223 12.23 -12.03 -18.00
C ARG A 223 11.25 -10.92 -18.37
N VAL A 224 10.82 -10.16 -17.37
CA VAL A 224 9.92 -9.02 -17.53
C VAL A 224 10.58 -7.75 -16.99
N PRO A 225 10.21 -6.56 -17.51
CA PRO A 225 10.69 -5.31 -16.95
C PRO A 225 10.23 -5.12 -15.50
N LEU A 226 11.17 -4.67 -14.65
CA LEU A 226 10.87 -4.09 -13.34
C LEU A 226 10.67 -2.58 -13.50
N VAL A 227 9.52 -2.10 -13.01
CA VAL A 227 9.21 -0.68 -12.80
C VAL A 227 9.53 -0.34 -11.35
N GLY A 228 10.57 0.46 -11.17
CA GLY A 228 11.04 0.83 -9.83
C GLY A 228 10.13 1.86 -9.16
N CYS A 229 9.83 1.66 -7.88
CA CYS A 229 8.99 2.58 -7.11
C CYS A 229 9.55 4.01 -7.10
N ALA A 230 8.82 4.96 -7.70
CA ALA A 230 9.22 6.37 -7.77
C ALA A 230 9.33 7.01 -6.37
N SER A 231 8.42 6.69 -5.44
CA SER A 231 8.50 7.14 -4.04
C SER A 231 9.82 6.70 -3.38
N HIS A 232 10.24 5.45 -3.61
CA HIS A 232 11.50 4.93 -3.08
C HIS A 232 12.71 5.67 -3.68
N ARG A 233 12.72 5.88 -5.01
CA ARG A 233 13.79 6.62 -5.71
C ARG A 233 13.91 8.05 -5.21
N LEU A 234 12.78 8.75 -5.02
CA LEU A 234 12.73 10.09 -4.44
C LEU A 234 13.28 10.09 -3.01
N ASN A 235 12.85 9.15 -2.18
CA ASN A 235 13.34 9.03 -0.82
C ASN A 235 14.87 8.80 -0.78
N ARG A 236 15.43 7.95 -1.64
CA ARG A 236 16.88 7.74 -1.74
C ARG A 236 17.62 9.01 -2.16
N ALA A 237 17.10 9.73 -3.16
CA ALA A 237 17.68 11.01 -3.61
C ALA A 237 17.73 12.03 -2.46
N VAL A 238 16.64 12.14 -1.71
CA VAL A 238 16.50 13.04 -0.58
C VAL A 238 17.42 12.62 0.56
N GLN A 239 17.45 11.35 0.94
CA GLN A 239 18.35 10.84 1.99
C GLN A 239 19.82 11.17 1.68
N HIS A 240 20.27 10.90 0.45
CA HIS A 240 21.64 11.22 0.03
C HIS A 240 21.91 12.73 0.05
N TYR A 241 20.93 13.55 -0.33
CA TYR A 241 21.04 15.01 -0.27
C TYR A 241 21.17 15.54 1.16
N LEU A 242 20.39 14.97 2.08
CA LEU A 242 20.33 15.39 3.48
C LEU A 242 21.59 15.05 4.29
N LEU A 243 22.47 14.17 3.80
CA LEU A 243 23.79 13.91 4.41
C LEU A 243 24.61 15.19 4.60
N GLN A 244 24.46 16.18 3.72
CA GLN A 244 25.14 17.48 3.85
C GLN A 244 24.63 18.33 5.03
N HIS A 245 23.45 18.00 5.55
CA HIS A 245 22.77 18.71 6.62
C HIS A 245 22.62 17.87 7.90
N GLU A 246 23.25 16.70 7.96
CA GLU A 246 23.08 15.73 9.05
C GLU A 246 23.26 16.35 10.44
N LYS A 247 24.31 17.17 10.63
CA LYS A 247 24.58 17.84 11.92
C LYS A 247 23.46 18.80 12.32
N ASP A 248 22.98 19.60 11.38
CA ASP A 248 21.92 20.59 11.63
C ASP A 248 20.59 19.88 11.90
N LEU A 249 20.28 18.83 11.14
CA LEU A 249 19.08 18.02 11.31
C LEU A 249 19.10 17.23 12.61
N ALA A 250 20.25 16.70 13.02
CA ALA A 250 20.41 15.98 14.29
C ALA A 250 20.16 16.89 15.49
N ALA A 251 20.62 18.15 15.45
CA ALA A 251 20.33 19.13 16.50
C ALA A 251 18.82 19.41 16.61
N VAL A 252 18.16 19.66 15.47
CA VAL A 252 16.70 19.82 15.42
C VAL A 252 16.00 18.56 15.95
N GLN A 253 16.44 17.37 15.54
CA GLN A 253 15.83 16.12 15.99
C GLN A 253 15.97 15.93 17.51
N ALA A 254 17.15 16.18 18.08
CA ALA A 254 17.39 16.09 19.51
C ALA A 254 16.50 17.07 20.30
N LEU A 255 16.43 18.32 19.82
CA LEU A 255 15.53 19.33 20.38
C LEU A 255 14.06 18.88 20.29
N MET A 256 13.61 18.41 19.13
CA MET A 256 12.24 17.95 18.92
C MET A 256 11.90 16.74 19.80
N ILE A 257 12.85 15.84 20.07
CA ILE A 257 12.67 14.72 21.01
C ILE A 257 12.49 15.24 22.44
N LYS A 258 13.33 16.19 22.89
CA LYS A 258 13.21 16.82 24.23
C LYS A 258 11.89 17.60 24.36
N LEU A 259 11.43 18.27 23.31
CA LEU A 259 10.12 18.95 23.30
C LEU A 259 8.93 17.97 23.24
N LYS A 260 9.12 16.79 22.63
CA LYS A 260 8.11 15.71 22.59
C LYS A 260 7.89 15.04 23.95
N THR A 261 8.86 15.09 24.86
CA THR A 261 8.65 14.74 26.28
C THR A 261 7.78 15.74 27.05
N LEU A 262 7.60 16.97 26.52
CA LEU A 262 6.82 18.05 27.16
C LEU A 262 5.42 18.25 26.55
N THR A 263 5.18 17.76 25.34
CA THR A 263 3.86 17.81 24.68
C THR A 263 3.54 16.45 24.05
N GLN A 264 2.48 15.78 24.51
CA GLN A 264 1.95 14.57 23.86
C GLN A 264 1.34 14.91 22.48
N SER A 265 2.18 15.25 21.50
CA SER A 265 1.74 15.64 20.16
C SER A 265 2.63 15.01 19.09
N THR A 266 2.01 14.12 18.31
CA THR A 266 2.35 13.65 16.94
C THR A 266 3.79 13.21 16.63
N LYS A 267 3.94 11.97 16.16
CA LYS A 267 5.18 11.51 15.49
C LYS A 267 5.40 12.37 14.24
N LEU A 268 6.55 13.05 14.16
CA LEU A 268 6.97 13.77 12.96
C LEU A 268 7.16 12.74 11.83
N ARG A 269 6.32 12.82 10.78
CA ARG A 269 6.23 11.83 9.69
C ARG A 269 7.39 11.89 8.70
N SER A 270 7.98 13.07 8.53
CA SER A 270 9.06 13.31 7.58
C SER A 270 10.03 14.36 8.12
N ILE A 271 11.24 14.41 7.54
CA ILE A 271 12.23 15.45 7.83
C ILE A 271 11.66 16.84 7.50
N PHE A 272 10.80 16.92 6.47
CA PHE A 272 10.08 18.15 6.14
C PHE A 272 9.16 18.61 7.27
N ASP A 273 8.33 17.72 7.80
CA ASP A 273 7.43 18.04 8.92
C ASP A 273 8.20 18.42 10.19
N MET A 274 9.31 17.73 10.48
CA MET A 274 10.20 18.06 11.59
C MET A 274 10.74 19.48 11.48
N VAL A 275 11.33 19.82 10.32
CA VAL A 275 11.95 21.14 10.11
C VAL A 275 10.87 22.23 10.05
N LYS A 276 9.72 21.95 9.44
CA LYS A 276 8.55 22.86 9.46
C LYS A 276 8.15 23.16 10.90
N ARG A 277 7.94 22.12 11.70
CA ARG A 277 7.50 22.25 13.09
C ARG A 277 8.52 22.98 13.94
N TYR A 278 9.80 22.70 13.74
CA TYR A 278 10.88 23.44 14.37
C TYR A 278 10.77 24.95 14.11
N PHE A 279 10.59 25.37 12.86
CA PHE A 279 10.48 26.79 12.54
C PHE A 279 9.19 27.45 13.05
N GLU A 280 8.10 26.71 13.17
CA GLU A 280 6.86 27.18 13.84
C GLU A 280 7.08 27.37 15.35
N LEU A 281 7.90 26.52 15.97
CA LEU A 281 8.17 26.58 17.41
C LEU A 281 9.26 27.58 17.77
N LEU A 282 10.17 27.88 16.85
CA LEU A 282 11.40 28.63 17.12
C LEU A 282 11.17 29.99 17.79
N GLU A 283 10.05 30.67 17.50
CA GLU A 283 9.72 31.96 18.13
C GLU A 283 9.21 31.85 19.57
N PHE A 284 8.80 30.64 19.99
CA PHE A 284 8.29 30.35 21.32
C PHE A 284 9.32 29.69 22.24
N LEU A 285 10.50 29.32 21.72
CA LEU A 285 11.56 28.71 22.51
C LEU A 285 12.35 29.78 23.23
N ASP A 286 12.47 29.64 24.55
CA ASP A 286 13.34 30.50 25.35
C ASP A 286 14.80 30.06 25.15
N ALA A 287 15.63 30.99 24.67
CA ALA A 287 17.04 30.73 24.42
C ALA A 287 17.85 30.62 25.72
N ASP A 288 17.32 31.16 26.82
CA ASP A 288 17.96 31.18 28.13
C ASP A 288 17.52 30.00 29.02
N ASP A 289 16.66 29.11 28.52
CA ASP A 289 16.21 27.92 29.24
C ASP A 289 17.30 26.84 29.29
N ASP A 290 17.87 26.62 30.47
CA ASP A 290 18.92 25.63 30.77
C ASP A 290 18.57 24.21 30.30
N ASP A 291 17.29 23.84 30.17
CA ASP A 291 16.86 22.50 29.74
C ASP A 291 17.01 22.28 28.22
N ILE A 292 17.03 23.35 27.42
CA ILE A 292 17.03 23.27 25.95
C ILE A 292 18.13 24.10 25.28
N MET A 293 18.80 25.01 25.99
CA MET A 293 19.83 25.91 25.45
C MET A 293 20.92 25.16 24.67
N GLU A 294 21.41 24.05 25.21
CA GLU A 294 22.46 23.23 24.56
C GLU A 294 21.97 22.51 23.29
N LEU A 295 20.65 22.36 23.11
CA LEU A 295 20.03 21.69 21.96
C LEU A 295 19.62 22.66 20.86
N LEU A 296 19.61 23.98 21.12
CA LEU A 296 19.18 24.98 20.15
C LEU A 296 20.18 25.08 18.99
N PRO A 297 19.73 24.92 17.73
CA PRO A 297 20.57 25.16 16.58
C PRO A 297 21.11 26.59 16.56
N SER A 298 22.41 26.75 16.29
CA SER A 298 23.04 28.07 16.16
C SER A 298 22.38 28.92 15.07
N PRO A 299 22.50 30.27 15.11
CA PRO A 299 21.96 31.15 14.07
C PRO A 299 22.43 30.78 12.64
N ALA A 300 23.68 30.32 12.51
CA ALA A 300 24.21 29.84 11.23
C ALA A 300 23.55 28.53 10.77
N SER A 301 23.31 27.60 11.70
CA SER A 301 22.55 26.37 11.45
C SER A 301 21.12 26.68 11.00
N ASN A 302 20.47 27.62 11.68
CA ASN A 302 19.13 28.09 11.33
C ASN A 302 19.05 28.70 9.93
N LYS A 303 20.05 29.48 9.53
CA LYS A 303 20.11 30.01 8.16
C LYS A 303 20.19 28.87 7.13
N ARG A 304 21.01 27.84 7.38
CA ARG A 304 21.12 26.66 6.50
C ARG A 304 19.83 25.85 6.47
N LEU A 305 19.21 25.60 7.62
CA LEU A 305 17.94 24.87 7.74
C LEU A 305 16.79 25.61 7.05
N ARG A 306 16.74 26.95 7.06
CA ARG A 306 15.74 27.73 6.33
C ARG A 306 15.88 27.57 4.82
N ALA A 307 17.12 27.58 4.32
CA ALA A 307 17.40 27.33 2.90
C ALA A 307 16.96 25.90 2.52
N LEU A 308 17.39 24.90 3.31
CA LEU A 308 16.97 23.51 3.14
C LEU A 308 15.45 23.34 3.15
N PHE A 309 14.76 23.97 4.10
CA PHE A 309 13.31 23.88 4.21
C PHE A 309 12.60 24.43 2.97
N LYS A 310 13.09 25.54 2.41
CA LYS A 310 12.55 26.09 1.16
C LYS A 310 12.71 25.10 0.02
N GLU A 311 13.86 24.45 -0.07
CA GLU A 311 14.17 23.48 -1.10
C GLU A 311 13.38 22.17 -0.98
N LEU A 312 13.06 21.73 0.24
CA LEU A 312 12.27 20.52 0.46
C LEU A 312 10.78 20.71 0.11
N LYS A 313 10.30 21.94 -0.11
CA LYS A 313 8.90 22.18 -0.51
C LYS A 313 8.55 21.57 -1.86
N ASP A 314 9.43 21.72 -2.84
CA ASP A 314 9.21 21.17 -4.19
C ASP A 314 9.24 19.64 -4.14
N VAL A 315 10.18 19.08 -3.36
CA VAL A 315 10.28 17.64 -3.09
C VAL A 315 9.01 17.09 -2.43
N GLU A 316 8.52 17.77 -1.40
CA GLU A 316 7.30 17.41 -0.67
C GLU A 316 6.07 17.44 -1.60
N SER A 317 6.01 18.40 -2.53
CA SER A 317 4.94 18.48 -3.53
C SER A 317 4.95 17.25 -4.45
N VAL A 318 6.12 16.86 -4.95
CA VAL A 318 6.27 15.65 -5.78
C VAL A 318 5.96 14.40 -4.98
N ALA A 319 6.45 14.28 -3.74
CA ALA A 319 6.16 13.14 -2.87
C ALA A 319 4.65 12.95 -2.64
N LYS A 320 3.89 14.03 -2.46
CA LYS A 320 2.43 13.99 -2.37
C LYS A 320 1.75 13.61 -3.68
N ALA A 321 2.21 14.16 -4.80
CA ALA A 321 1.66 13.82 -6.11
C ALA A 321 1.86 12.34 -6.46
N LEU A 322 2.99 11.75 -6.06
CA LEU A 322 3.27 10.33 -6.20
C LEU A 322 2.29 9.44 -5.43
N GLN A 323 1.65 9.94 -4.36
CA GLN A 323 0.62 9.21 -3.59
C GLN A 323 -0.74 9.13 -4.30
N GLY A 324 -0.91 9.87 -5.40
CA GLY A 324 -2.09 9.82 -6.26
C GLY A 324 -2.26 8.47 -6.95
N ARG A 325 -3.50 8.13 -7.31
CA ARG A 325 -3.82 6.88 -8.03
C ARG A 325 -3.67 7.01 -9.56
N ASP A 326 -3.74 8.24 -10.07
CA ASP A 326 -3.80 8.53 -11.52
C ASP A 326 -2.43 8.97 -12.09
N THR A 327 -1.33 8.64 -11.41
CA THR A 327 0.01 9.08 -11.78
C THR A 327 0.70 8.06 -12.70
N ASP A 328 0.92 8.44 -13.96
CA ASP A 328 1.61 7.58 -14.92
C ASP A 328 3.14 7.80 -14.95
N LEU A 329 3.86 6.99 -15.75
CA LEU A 329 5.32 7.08 -15.86
C LEU A 329 5.81 8.38 -16.52
N LEU A 330 4.99 9.02 -17.36
CA LEU A 330 5.32 10.31 -17.98
C LEU A 330 5.27 11.44 -16.96
N ASP A 331 4.24 11.48 -16.13
CA ASP A 331 4.11 12.46 -15.04
C ASP A 331 5.32 12.39 -14.11
N VAL A 332 5.66 11.19 -13.64
CA VAL A 332 6.84 10.98 -12.79
C VAL A 332 8.11 11.45 -13.47
N ARG A 333 8.28 11.13 -14.75
CA ARG A 333 9.47 11.56 -15.51
C ARG A 333 9.57 13.08 -15.58
N GLN A 334 8.47 13.78 -15.86
CA GLN A 334 8.44 15.24 -15.89
C GLN A 334 8.80 15.83 -14.52
N TRP A 335 8.19 15.36 -13.43
CA TRP A 335 8.48 15.87 -12.09
C TRP A 335 9.93 15.62 -11.68
N PHE A 336 10.47 14.44 -12.01
CA PHE A 336 11.86 14.12 -11.74
C PHE A 336 12.83 14.95 -12.59
N ASP A 337 12.53 15.21 -13.86
CA ASP A 337 13.36 16.07 -14.72
C ASP A 337 13.41 17.50 -14.18
N GLU A 338 12.27 18.05 -13.76
CA GLU A 338 12.21 19.39 -13.12
C GLU A 338 12.97 19.43 -11.79
N LEU A 339 12.82 18.40 -10.95
CA LEU A 339 13.61 18.30 -9.71
C LEU A 339 15.11 18.19 -9.98
N ILE A 340 15.52 17.47 -11.04
CA ILE A 340 16.92 17.36 -11.46
C ILE A 340 17.42 18.71 -11.98
N ALA A 341 16.61 19.46 -12.73
CA ALA A 341 16.97 20.79 -13.20
C ALA A 341 17.23 21.76 -12.04
N LEU A 342 16.41 21.69 -10.99
CA LEU A 342 16.61 22.45 -9.75
C LEU A 342 17.78 21.92 -8.92
N LYS A 343 18.01 20.60 -8.93
CA LYS A 343 19.02 19.90 -8.11
C LYS A 343 19.70 18.79 -8.92
N PRO A 344 20.79 19.11 -9.64
CA PRO A 344 21.47 18.13 -10.49
C PRO A 344 21.94 16.86 -9.75
N LYS A 345 22.24 16.97 -8.44
CA LYS A 345 22.61 15.82 -7.59
C LYS A 345 21.53 14.74 -7.50
N PHE A 346 20.26 15.06 -7.77
CA PHE A 346 19.18 14.06 -7.74
C PHE A 346 19.23 13.11 -8.95
N ALA A 347 19.94 13.47 -10.02
CA ALA A 347 20.07 12.63 -11.21
C ALA A 347 20.63 11.24 -10.90
N THR A 348 21.44 11.10 -9.84
CA THR A 348 21.99 9.83 -9.36
C THR A 348 20.92 8.77 -9.06
N TYR A 349 19.71 9.18 -8.66
CA TYR A 349 18.60 8.27 -8.32
C TYR A 349 17.37 8.48 -9.20
N LEU A 350 17.14 9.73 -9.64
CA LEU A 350 15.96 10.11 -10.41
C LEU A 350 16.19 10.10 -11.92
N GLY A 351 17.44 10.05 -12.38
CA GLY A 351 17.76 10.04 -13.80
C GLY A 351 17.19 8.81 -14.52
N PRO A 352 16.86 8.90 -15.82
CA PRO A 352 16.33 7.77 -16.59
C PRO A 352 17.37 6.65 -16.77
N GLN A 353 18.66 6.99 -16.69
CA GLN A 353 19.80 6.08 -16.80
C GLN A 353 20.53 5.91 -15.46
N ALA A 354 19.88 6.28 -14.34
CA ALA A 354 20.46 6.09 -13.02
C ALA A 354 20.66 4.59 -12.74
N GLU A 355 21.75 4.22 -12.08
CA GLU A 355 22.10 2.82 -11.79
C GLU A 355 20.98 2.07 -11.03
N ILE A 356 20.16 2.79 -10.26
CA ILE A 356 19.00 2.22 -9.58
C ILE A 356 17.94 1.71 -10.56
N VAL A 357 17.79 2.32 -11.75
CA VAL A 357 16.82 1.92 -12.77
C VAL A 357 17.20 0.57 -13.36
N HIS A 358 16.34 -0.42 -13.17
CA HIS A 358 16.60 -1.79 -13.65
C HIS A 358 16.32 -1.94 -15.15
N SER A 359 15.24 -1.33 -15.64
CA SER A 359 14.74 -1.52 -17.00
C SER A 359 14.68 -0.16 -17.72
N PRO A 360 15.83 0.51 -17.98
CA PRO A 360 15.85 1.89 -18.46
C PRO A 360 15.19 2.07 -19.83
N ASP A 361 15.38 1.12 -20.75
CA ASP A 361 14.72 1.16 -22.07
C ASP A 361 13.20 0.99 -21.95
N PHE A 362 12.74 0.22 -20.97
CA PHE A 362 11.30 0.06 -20.73
C PHE A 362 10.69 1.34 -20.18
N GLU A 363 11.26 1.92 -19.11
CA GLU A 363 10.78 3.19 -18.55
C GLU A 363 10.82 4.32 -19.60
N SER A 364 11.94 4.44 -20.34
CA SER A 364 12.09 5.43 -21.41
C SER A 364 11.10 5.23 -22.55
N GLY A 365 10.92 3.99 -23.00
CA GLY A 365 9.96 3.62 -24.03
C GLY A 365 8.53 3.98 -23.62
N CYS A 366 8.12 3.63 -22.40
CA CYS A 366 6.80 3.99 -21.85
C CYS A 366 6.59 5.51 -21.89
N VAL A 367 7.52 6.29 -21.35
CA VAL A 367 7.45 7.76 -21.37
C VAL A 367 7.33 8.29 -22.81
N ARG A 368 8.10 7.74 -23.74
CA ARG A 368 8.13 8.19 -25.13
C ARG A 368 6.80 7.91 -25.84
N VAL A 369 6.21 6.73 -25.63
CA VAL A 369 4.87 6.40 -26.15
C VAL A 369 3.80 7.28 -25.51
N LEU A 370 3.84 7.50 -24.19
CA LEU A 370 2.90 8.38 -23.48
C LEU A 370 2.98 9.84 -23.96
N ARG A 371 4.15 10.30 -24.45
CA ARG A 371 4.33 11.60 -25.12
C ARG A 371 3.81 11.65 -26.56
N GLY A 372 3.33 10.53 -27.12
CA GLY A 372 2.93 10.43 -28.52
C GLY A 372 4.12 10.35 -29.51
N LEU A 373 5.31 10.00 -29.03
CA LEU A 373 6.54 9.92 -29.84
C LEU A 373 6.93 8.47 -30.18
N GLN A 374 5.93 7.62 -30.39
CA GLN A 374 6.10 6.19 -30.65
C GLN A 374 6.86 5.89 -31.96
N ASP A 375 6.85 6.82 -32.91
CA ASP A 375 7.61 6.78 -34.17
C ASP A 375 9.14 6.94 -33.97
N ARG A 376 9.55 7.33 -32.76
CA ARG A 376 10.95 7.62 -32.42
C ARG A 376 11.51 6.66 -31.38
N LEU A 377 10.87 5.53 -31.15
CA LEU A 377 11.40 4.50 -30.26
C LEU A 377 12.72 3.97 -30.81
N THR A 378 13.67 3.71 -29.91
CA THR A 378 14.89 2.98 -30.27
C THR A 378 14.56 1.50 -30.44
N ARG A 379 15.43 0.76 -31.13
CA ARG A 379 15.27 -0.70 -31.29
C ARG A 379 15.18 -1.44 -29.95
N ALA A 380 15.88 -0.95 -28.91
CA ALA A 380 15.84 -1.52 -27.58
C ALA A 380 14.48 -1.25 -26.91
N GLU A 381 13.99 -0.01 -26.99
CA GLU A 381 12.65 0.37 -26.50
C GLU A 381 11.53 -0.41 -27.23
N GLU A 382 11.62 -0.56 -28.55
CA GLU A 382 10.67 -1.38 -29.33
C GLU A 382 10.66 -2.84 -28.89
N ALA A 383 11.84 -3.43 -28.65
CA ALA A 383 11.96 -4.83 -28.24
C ALA A 383 11.30 -5.09 -26.88
N VAL A 384 11.52 -4.21 -25.89
CA VAL A 384 10.95 -4.37 -24.55
C VAL A 384 9.46 -4.00 -24.47
N LEU A 385 8.98 -3.11 -25.35
CA LEU A 385 7.57 -2.77 -25.46
C LEU A 385 6.77 -3.73 -26.36
N GLY A 386 7.44 -4.64 -27.06
CA GLY A 386 6.79 -5.65 -27.91
C GLY A 386 5.58 -6.35 -27.29
N PRO A 387 5.64 -6.81 -26.02
CA PRO A 387 4.50 -7.42 -25.34
C PRO A 387 3.26 -6.51 -25.18
N PHE A 388 3.43 -5.19 -25.29
CA PHE A 388 2.38 -4.17 -25.11
C PHE A 388 1.82 -3.66 -26.44
N VAL A 389 2.30 -4.15 -27.58
CA VAL A 389 1.79 -3.75 -28.90
C VAL A 389 0.36 -4.27 -29.07
N ARG A 390 -0.55 -3.34 -29.37
CA ARG A 390 -1.90 -3.64 -29.85
C ARG A 390 -1.88 -3.56 -31.38
N LEU A 391 -1.97 -4.72 -32.01
CA LEU A 391 -2.30 -4.81 -33.44
C LEU A 391 -3.72 -4.26 -33.61
N ALA A 392 -3.88 -3.24 -34.45
CA ALA A 392 -5.19 -2.73 -34.78
C ALA A 392 -6.02 -3.87 -35.41
N GLU A 393 -7.14 -4.22 -34.79
CA GLU A 393 -8.20 -4.89 -35.53
C GLU A 393 -8.70 -3.88 -36.57
N HIS A 394 -8.67 -4.27 -37.85
CA HIS A 394 -9.24 -3.46 -38.91
C HIS A 394 -10.73 -3.29 -38.64
N THR A 395 -11.12 -2.20 -37.99
CA THR A 395 -12.49 -1.70 -38.08
C THR A 395 -12.62 -1.14 -39.48
N ASP A 396 -13.25 -1.91 -40.36
CA ASP A 396 -13.82 -1.42 -41.61
C ASP A 396 -14.89 -0.38 -41.25
N GLU A 397 -14.46 0.82 -40.88
CA GLU A 397 -15.35 1.97 -40.83
C GLU A 397 -15.68 2.32 -42.28
N ASP A 398 -16.85 1.87 -42.73
CA ASP A 398 -17.55 2.33 -43.92
C ASP A 398 -17.58 3.87 -43.92
N SER A 399 -16.60 4.45 -44.59
CA SER A 399 -16.43 5.88 -44.74
C SER A 399 -16.65 6.21 -46.20
N ASP A 400 -17.60 7.11 -46.47
CA ASP A 400 -18.01 7.73 -47.75
C ASP A 400 -16.82 8.02 -48.70
N ASP A 401 -16.27 6.98 -49.31
CA ASP A 401 -15.14 7.06 -50.24
C ASP A 401 -15.57 7.66 -51.58
N ASP A 402 -16.88 7.72 -51.83
CA ASP A 402 -17.49 8.30 -53.02
C ASP A 402 -17.40 9.83 -53.08
N VAL A 403 -17.14 10.52 -51.96
CA VAL A 403 -17.00 11.98 -51.91
C VAL A 403 -15.54 12.43 -52.10
N LEU A 404 -14.56 11.54 -51.91
CA LEU A 404 -13.13 11.86 -52.00
C LEU A 404 -12.60 11.78 -53.43
N SER A 405 -11.77 12.74 -53.83
CA SER A 405 -11.04 12.70 -55.10
C SER A 405 -10.01 11.56 -55.14
N PHE A 406 -9.58 11.16 -56.34
CA PHE A 406 -8.60 10.08 -56.54
C PHE A 406 -7.30 10.26 -55.71
N VAL A 407 -6.81 11.50 -55.61
CA VAL A 407 -5.60 11.84 -54.84
C VAL A 407 -5.86 11.78 -53.34
N GLU A 408 -7.05 12.18 -52.89
CA GLU A 408 -7.45 12.08 -51.48
C GLU A 408 -7.63 10.62 -51.06
N ARG A 409 -8.18 9.76 -51.92
CA ARG A 409 -8.24 8.30 -51.69
C ARG A 409 -6.85 7.67 -51.60
N LEU A 410 -5.89 8.12 -52.41
CA LEU A 410 -4.49 7.66 -52.32
C LEU A 410 -3.79 8.17 -51.07
N ARG A 411 -4.02 9.43 -50.67
CA ARG A 411 -3.48 10.00 -49.43
C ARG A 411 -4.10 9.37 -48.18
N LYS A 412 -5.41 9.12 -48.17
CA LYS A 412 -6.14 8.39 -47.12
C LYS A 412 -5.63 6.96 -47.03
N ARG A 413 -5.52 6.23 -48.15
CA ARG A 413 -4.91 4.89 -48.18
C ARG A 413 -3.46 4.88 -47.69
N ARG A 414 -2.64 5.88 -48.05
CA ARG A 414 -1.26 6.00 -47.50
C ARG A 414 -1.24 6.27 -46.00
N ARG A 415 -2.10 7.16 -45.49
CA ARG A 415 -2.23 7.47 -44.06
C ARG A 415 -2.74 6.29 -43.24
N LEU A 416 -3.68 5.51 -43.79
CA LEU A 416 -4.23 4.30 -43.18
C LEU A 416 -3.29 3.09 -43.33
N ALA A 417 -2.41 3.10 -44.33
CA ALA A 417 -1.40 2.07 -44.56
C ALA A 417 -0.10 2.28 -43.77
N GLU A 418 0.11 3.46 -43.18
CA GLU A 418 1.15 3.63 -42.14
C GLU A 418 0.62 2.91 -40.88
N PRO A 419 1.25 1.80 -40.45
CA PRO A 419 0.82 1.12 -39.25
C PRO A 419 1.12 2.04 -38.07
N SER A 420 0.11 2.74 -37.55
CA SER A 420 0.24 3.38 -36.24
C SER A 420 0.23 2.26 -35.20
N VAL A 421 1.42 1.75 -34.87
CA VAL A 421 1.60 0.79 -33.78
C VAL A 421 1.04 1.44 -32.52
N SER A 422 -0.06 0.90 -31.99
CA SER A 422 -0.65 1.38 -30.75
C SER A 422 -0.18 0.51 -29.59
N TYR A 423 -0.09 1.08 -28.40
CA TYR A 423 0.31 0.36 -27.20
C TYR A 423 -0.84 0.38 -26.19
N GLU A 424 -1.05 -0.74 -25.52
CA GLU A 424 -2.05 -0.88 -24.46
C GLU A 424 -1.40 -0.91 -23.07
N GLN A 425 -2.19 -0.69 -22.01
CA GLN A 425 -1.80 -0.84 -20.60
C GLN A 425 -0.73 0.12 -20.07
N LEU A 426 0.04 0.81 -20.93
CA LEU A 426 1.16 1.67 -20.50
C LEU A 426 0.74 2.82 -19.57
N LYS A 427 -0.49 3.33 -19.72
CA LYS A 427 -1.06 4.38 -18.86
C LYS A 427 -1.41 3.89 -17.45
N THR A 428 -1.70 2.60 -17.32
CA THR A 428 -2.14 2.00 -16.06
C THR A 428 -1.03 1.20 -15.38
N ILE A 429 0.22 1.27 -15.86
CA ILE A 429 1.36 0.71 -15.14
C ILE A 429 1.61 1.55 -13.89
N PRO A 430 1.52 0.99 -12.67
CA PRO A 430 1.78 1.75 -11.47
C PRO A 430 3.22 2.27 -11.43
N SER A 431 3.38 3.57 -11.26
CA SER A 431 4.68 4.24 -11.11
C SER A 431 5.24 4.16 -9.68
N THR A 432 4.41 3.74 -8.73
CA THR A 432 4.74 3.55 -7.31
C THR A 432 4.11 2.28 -6.77
N SER A 433 4.63 1.80 -5.65
CA SER A 433 4.05 0.72 -4.85
C SER A 433 3.27 1.24 -3.64
N ASN A 434 2.70 2.46 -3.70
CA ASN A 434 2.05 3.10 -2.55
C ASN A 434 0.81 2.33 -2.03
N VAL A 435 0.17 1.52 -2.88
CA VAL A 435 -0.87 0.56 -2.45
C VAL A 435 -0.29 -0.44 -1.43
N MET A 436 0.93 -0.94 -1.67
CA MET A 436 1.62 -1.84 -0.74
C MET A 436 1.92 -1.16 0.60
N GLU A 437 2.40 0.08 0.59
CA GLU A 437 2.69 0.82 1.83
C GLU A 437 1.43 1.03 2.66
N ARG A 438 0.30 1.40 2.02
CA ARG A 438 -1.00 1.53 2.68
C ARG A 438 -1.48 0.19 3.23
N PHE A 439 -1.37 -0.87 2.43
CA PHE A 439 -1.71 -2.23 2.83
C PHE A 439 -0.91 -2.67 4.06
N PHE A 440 0.41 -2.50 4.06
CA PHE A 440 1.24 -2.89 5.21
C PHE A 440 1.05 -2.00 6.43
N SER A 441 0.72 -0.71 6.26
CA SER A 441 0.30 0.16 7.35
C SER A 441 -0.97 -0.39 8.03
N VAL A 442 -1.95 -0.79 7.21
CA VAL A 442 -3.18 -1.46 7.67
C VAL A 442 -2.87 -2.79 8.35
N ALA A 443 -2.00 -3.62 7.78
CA ALA A 443 -1.59 -4.90 8.35
C ALA A 443 -0.90 -4.71 9.72
N ARG A 444 -0.01 -3.72 9.85
CA ARG A 444 0.69 -3.39 11.11
C ARG A 444 -0.27 -2.97 12.21
N VAL A 445 -1.28 -2.15 11.90
CA VAL A 445 -2.31 -1.75 12.87
C VAL A 445 -3.18 -2.95 13.27
N THR A 446 -3.55 -3.77 12.30
CA THR A 446 -4.36 -4.99 12.49
C THR A 446 -3.64 -6.00 13.39
N PHE A 447 -2.34 -6.19 13.19
CA PHE A 447 -1.51 -7.11 13.96
C PHE A 447 -1.11 -6.56 15.34
N GLY A 448 -0.60 -5.32 15.37
CA GLY A 448 0.14 -4.76 16.50
C GLY A 448 -0.68 -4.31 17.71
N GLN A 449 -2.00 -4.12 17.60
CA GLN A 449 -2.78 -3.59 18.73
C GLN A 449 -3.20 -4.62 19.78
N GLN A 450 -3.36 -5.91 19.46
CA GLN A 450 -3.71 -6.96 20.45
C GLN A 450 -3.74 -8.42 19.91
N ARG A 451 -3.15 -8.71 18.74
CA ARG A 451 -3.45 -9.96 18.00
C ARG A 451 -2.28 -10.93 17.82
N HIS A 452 -1.32 -10.94 18.74
CA HIS A 452 -0.18 -11.89 18.77
C HIS A 452 -0.58 -13.38 18.85
N GLY A 453 -1.87 -13.70 18.96
CA GLY A 453 -2.43 -15.05 18.96
C GLY A 453 -3.26 -15.43 17.72
N LEU A 454 -3.32 -14.58 16.69
CA LEU A 454 -3.92 -14.98 15.40
C LEU A 454 -2.98 -15.92 14.65
N LEU A 455 -3.53 -16.99 14.08
CA LEU A 455 -2.80 -17.82 13.14
C LEU A 455 -2.50 -17.02 11.86
N PRO A 456 -1.33 -17.19 11.22
CA PRO A 456 -0.98 -16.49 9.98
C PRO A 456 -2.06 -16.61 8.90
N ALA A 457 -2.64 -17.80 8.72
CA ALA A 457 -3.73 -18.03 7.76
C ALA A 457 -5.00 -17.21 8.07
N THR A 458 -5.31 -16.97 9.35
CA THR A 458 -6.46 -16.12 9.73
C THR A 458 -6.17 -14.65 9.45
N LEU A 459 -4.94 -14.20 9.68
CA LEU A 459 -4.51 -12.84 9.34
C LEU A 459 -4.57 -12.60 7.83
N GLU A 460 -4.08 -13.56 7.05
CA GLU A 460 -4.11 -13.55 5.59
C GLU A 460 -5.54 -13.39 5.07
N MET A 461 -6.48 -14.25 5.50
CA MET A 461 -7.88 -14.14 5.06
C MET A 461 -8.52 -12.80 5.44
N ILE A 462 -8.26 -12.28 6.65
CA ILE A 462 -8.79 -10.98 7.08
C ILE A 462 -8.30 -9.86 6.16
N LEU A 463 -7.00 -9.83 5.87
CA LEU A 463 -6.41 -8.78 5.04
C LEU A 463 -6.78 -8.95 3.57
N PHE A 464 -6.87 -10.19 3.07
CA PHE A 464 -7.34 -10.52 1.73
C PHE A 464 -8.77 -10.03 1.49
N LEU A 465 -9.71 -10.40 2.36
CA LEU A 465 -11.11 -10.00 2.23
C LEU A 465 -11.27 -8.48 2.36
N ARG A 466 -10.51 -7.86 3.27
CA ARG A 466 -10.54 -6.40 3.46
C ARG A 466 -10.05 -5.67 2.21
N GLU A 467 -8.89 -6.04 1.67
CA GLU A 467 -8.32 -5.35 0.52
C GLU A 467 -9.15 -5.55 -0.75
N ASN A 468 -9.78 -6.72 -0.87
CA ASN A 468 -10.65 -7.08 -1.98
C ASN A 468 -12.14 -6.81 -1.70
N ARG A 469 -12.47 -5.81 -0.85
CA ARG A 469 -13.84 -5.48 -0.44
C ARG A 469 -14.81 -5.20 -1.60
N CYS A 470 -14.30 -4.74 -2.74
CA CYS A 470 -15.12 -4.49 -3.94
C CYS A 470 -15.67 -5.77 -4.60
N TYR A 471 -15.11 -6.94 -4.28
CA TYR A 471 -15.51 -8.22 -4.89
C TYR A 471 -16.59 -8.97 -4.11
N TRP A 472 -16.95 -8.52 -2.92
CA TRP A 472 -17.94 -9.22 -2.10
C TRP A 472 -18.78 -8.25 -1.25
N ASP A 473 -19.95 -8.73 -0.88
CA ASP A 473 -20.95 -8.02 -0.09
C ASP A 473 -21.79 -9.05 0.69
N SER A 474 -22.84 -8.59 1.38
CA SER A 474 -23.74 -9.48 2.12
C SER A 474 -24.34 -10.58 1.24
N SER A 475 -24.67 -10.29 -0.02
CA SER A 475 -25.23 -11.29 -0.94
C SER A 475 -24.25 -12.42 -1.25
N THR A 476 -22.96 -12.09 -1.31
CA THR A 476 -21.89 -13.07 -1.49
C THR A 476 -21.84 -14.02 -0.28
N VAL A 477 -21.94 -13.48 0.94
CA VAL A 477 -21.95 -14.27 2.18
C VAL A 477 -23.17 -15.18 2.25
N ASP A 478 -24.35 -14.65 1.90
CA ASP A 478 -25.61 -15.41 1.91
C ASP A 478 -25.60 -16.56 0.90
N SER A 479 -24.86 -16.43 -0.21
CA SER A 479 -24.78 -17.47 -1.25
C SER A 479 -23.89 -18.67 -0.89
N ILE A 480 -23.09 -18.55 0.17
CA ILE A 480 -22.10 -19.53 0.61
C ILE A 480 -22.61 -20.35 1.81
N ASN A 481 -23.64 -19.85 2.49
CA ASN A 481 -24.39 -20.52 3.55
C ASN A 481 -25.58 -21.30 2.98
#